data_AF-A0A6I5X0U6-F1
#
_entry.id   AF-A0A6I5X0U6-F1
#
_cell.length_a   1.000
_cell.length_b   1.000
_cell.length_c   1.000
_cell.angle_alpha   90.00
_cell.angle_beta   90.00
_cell.angle_gamma   90.00
#
_symmetry.space_group_name_H-M   'P 1'
#
loop_
_entity.id
_entity.type
_entity.pdbx_description
1 polymer ?
#
loop_
_entity_poly.entity_id
_entity_poly.type
_entity_poly.pdbx_seq_one_letter_code
_entity_poly.pdbx_strand_id
1 'polypeptide(L)'
;MLYLDRVGTFFAAQPFDDILKELASCLGGHALMGPLFGVPMVLVEGDDDYRIWSQVPRHHQVSFSVLPSGGQQILAHQRALERVMTALREPGQPKSGYALVDGDKGKPSESPATPQQHIAFIQLNCHESENLFLADEVLASLGNVTWDHAQAKIDAEAANYGAKESLLREVVGCDRRTHDLKPVIEQLSLILDPKRVHWTVRVAAVIGKARPTGQIGDFLGEVVNALWGRRKVSDRS
;
A
#
# COMPACT_ATOMS: atom_id res chain seq x y z
N MET A 1 -17.96 -4.47 -26.02
CA MET A 1 -19.07 -4.95 -25.16
C MET A 1 -19.55 -3.75 -24.35
N LEU A 2 -20.77 -3.28 -24.59
CA LEU A 2 -21.37 -2.13 -23.91
C LEU A 2 -22.31 -2.65 -22.82
N TYR A 3 -22.11 -2.24 -21.57
CA TYR A 3 -23.07 -2.47 -20.49
C TYR A 3 -24.02 -1.27 -20.41
N LEU A 4 -25.33 -1.54 -20.45
CA LEU A 4 -26.40 -0.54 -20.28
C LEU A 4 -27.10 -0.83 -18.96
N ASP A 5 -27.06 0.15 -18.07
CA ASP A 5 -27.81 0.17 -16.81
C ASP A 5 -29.33 0.17 -17.10
N ARG A 6 -30.16 -0.37 -16.20
CA ARG A 6 -31.61 -0.55 -16.40
C ARG A 6 -32.46 0.56 -15.78
N VAL A 7 -31.86 1.57 -15.14
CA VAL A 7 -32.60 2.60 -14.38
C VAL A 7 -32.45 4.01 -14.94
N GLY A 8 -31.44 4.29 -15.78
CA GLY A 8 -31.26 5.59 -16.44
C GLY A 8 -32.14 5.77 -17.68
N THR A 9 -32.76 6.95 -17.87
CA THR A 9 -33.47 7.32 -19.11
C THR A 9 -32.53 7.83 -20.22
N PHE A 10 -31.28 8.13 -19.89
CA PHE A 10 -30.23 8.55 -20.82
C PHE A 10 -28.92 7.86 -20.49
N PHE A 11 -28.31 7.20 -21.48
CA PHE A 11 -26.99 6.58 -21.35
C PHE A 11 -26.00 7.35 -22.20
N ALA A 12 -24.93 7.84 -21.56
CA ALA A 12 -23.77 8.34 -22.27
C ALA A 12 -22.79 7.17 -22.45
N ALA A 13 -22.59 6.72 -23.69
CA ALA A 13 -21.52 5.80 -24.00
C ALA A 13 -20.19 6.48 -23.70
N GLN A 14 -19.38 5.87 -22.84
CA GLN A 14 -18.02 6.33 -22.60
C GLN A 14 -17.02 5.44 -23.34
N PRO A 15 -15.97 6.02 -23.94
CA PRO A 15 -14.88 5.25 -24.50
C PRO A 15 -14.31 4.31 -23.44
N PHE A 16 -14.15 3.03 -23.78
CA PHE A 16 -13.44 2.08 -22.94
C PHE A 16 -11.94 2.30 -23.14
N ASP A 17 -11.42 3.28 -22.41
CA ASP A 17 -10.02 3.70 -22.47
C ASP A 17 -9.07 2.65 -21.87
N ASP A 18 -7.77 2.88 -21.99
CA ASP A 18 -6.76 1.88 -21.59
C ASP A 18 -6.73 1.68 -20.07
N ILE A 19 -7.02 2.71 -19.28
CA ILE A 19 -7.15 2.62 -17.82
C ILE A 19 -8.35 1.73 -17.45
N LEU A 20 -9.49 1.90 -18.13
CA LEU A 20 -10.67 1.06 -17.91
C LEU A 20 -10.44 -0.38 -18.36
N LYS A 21 -9.67 -0.61 -19.44
CA LYS A 21 -9.25 -1.97 -19.85
C LYS A 21 -8.36 -2.62 -18.79
N GLU A 22 -7.37 -1.88 -18.27
CA GLU A 22 -6.47 -2.36 -17.22
C GLU A 22 -7.25 -2.70 -15.95
N LEU A 23 -8.09 -1.80 -15.45
CA LEU A 23 -8.98 -2.05 -14.32
C LEU A 23 -9.89 -3.26 -14.57
N ALA A 24 -10.53 -3.36 -15.73
CA ALA A 24 -11.41 -4.49 -16.05
C ALA A 24 -10.66 -5.83 -16.09
N SER A 25 -9.38 -5.83 -16.47
CA SER A 25 -8.55 -7.04 -16.46
C SER A 25 -8.26 -7.53 -15.02
N CYS A 26 -8.22 -6.62 -14.06
CA CYS A 26 -8.04 -6.92 -12.64
C CYS A 26 -9.38 -7.20 -11.92
N LEU A 27 -10.47 -6.61 -12.41
CA LEU A 27 -11.82 -6.73 -11.90
C LEU A 27 -12.50 -8.02 -12.39
N GLY A 28 -11.93 -9.17 -12.05
CA GLY A 28 -12.60 -10.47 -12.19
C GLY A 28 -13.83 -10.58 -11.28
N GLY A 29 -14.63 -11.65 -11.45
CA GLY A 29 -15.85 -11.88 -10.66
C GLY A 29 -15.64 -11.72 -9.14
N HIS A 30 -14.55 -12.24 -8.58
CA HIS A 30 -14.26 -12.07 -7.14
C HIS A 30 -13.88 -10.63 -6.73
N ALA A 31 -13.16 -9.88 -7.58
CA ALA A 31 -12.68 -8.54 -7.28
C ALA A 31 -13.78 -7.47 -7.39
N LEU A 32 -14.79 -7.66 -8.25
CA LEU A 32 -15.99 -6.81 -8.30
C LEU A 32 -17.02 -7.19 -7.24
N MET A 33 -17.19 -8.48 -6.98
CA MET A 33 -18.14 -8.95 -5.98
C MET A 33 -17.65 -8.55 -4.57
N GLY A 34 -16.35 -8.58 -4.29
CA GLY A 34 -15.79 -8.15 -3.00
C GLY A 34 -16.34 -6.79 -2.51
N PRO A 35 -16.14 -5.68 -3.23
CA PRO A 35 -16.67 -4.35 -2.90
C PRO A 35 -18.20 -4.28 -2.79
N LEU A 36 -18.92 -5.09 -3.56
CA LEU A 36 -20.37 -5.22 -3.48
C LEU A 36 -20.81 -6.03 -2.25
N PHE A 37 -19.93 -6.88 -1.70
CA PHE A 37 -20.14 -7.69 -0.48
C PHE A 37 -19.22 -7.33 0.69
N GLY A 38 -18.64 -6.12 0.71
CA GLY A 38 -17.92 -5.57 1.87
C GLY A 38 -16.42 -5.87 1.99
N VAL A 39 -15.76 -6.38 0.94
CA VAL A 39 -14.29 -6.49 0.88
C VAL A 39 -13.72 -5.26 0.18
N PRO A 40 -12.91 -4.42 0.85
CA PRO A 40 -12.38 -3.21 0.25
C PRO A 40 -11.36 -3.50 -0.86
N MET A 41 -11.28 -2.61 -1.85
CA MET A 41 -10.19 -2.56 -2.84
C MET A 41 -9.08 -1.62 -2.38
N VAL A 42 -7.83 -1.95 -2.69
CA VAL A 42 -6.66 -1.10 -2.45
C VAL A 42 -5.91 -0.91 -3.76
N LEU A 43 -5.94 0.30 -4.29
CA LEU A 43 -5.15 0.72 -5.42
C LEU A 43 -3.76 1.15 -4.92
N VAL A 44 -2.69 0.69 -5.56
CA VAL A 44 -1.30 0.97 -5.16
C VAL A 44 -0.47 1.53 -6.31
N GLU A 45 0.53 2.36 -6.01
CA GLU A 45 1.36 3.06 -7.00
C GLU A 45 2.23 2.09 -7.81
N GLY A 46 3.19 1.42 -7.18
CA GLY A 46 4.22 0.64 -7.85
C GLY A 46 4.06 -0.88 -7.78
N ASP A 47 4.95 -1.56 -8.51
CA ASP A 47 5.06 -3.03 -8.48
C ASP A 47 5.48 -3.55 -7.10
N ASP A 48 6.35 -2.83 -6.40
CA ASP A 48 6.79 -3.22 -5.05
C ASP A 48 5.66 -3.09 -4.02
N ASP A 49 4.87 -2.02 -4.09
CA ASP A 49 3.64 -1.88 -3.30
C ASP A 49 2.68 -3.03 -3.61
N TYR A 50 2.47 -3.34 -4.89
CA TYR A 50 1.62 -4.46 -5.28
C TYR A 50 2.13 -5.79 -4.71
N ARG A 51 3.45 -6.03 -4.73
CA ARG A 51 4.06 -7.22 -4.13
C ARG A 51 3.81 -7.30 -2.63
N ILE A 52 3.90 -6.18 -1.90
CA ILE A 52 3.63 -6.13 -0.46
C ILE A 52 2.15 -6.40 -0.22
N TRP A 53 1.29 -5.54 -0.75
CA TRP A 53 -0.12 -5.48 -0.38
C TRP A 53 -0.90 -6.68 -0.89
N SER A 54 -0.55 -7.26 -2.04
CA SER A 54 -1.23 -8.47 -2.54
C SER A 54 -0.93 -9.72 -1.68
N GLN A 55 0.13 -9.70 -0.88
CA GLN A 55 0.48 -10.79 0.03
C GLN A 55 -0.18 -10.66 1.40
N VAL A 56 -0.41 -9.45 1.89
CA VAL A 56 -0.97 -9.19 3.23
C VAL A 56 -2.27 -9.96 3.51
N PRO A 57 -3.31 -9.95 2.64
CA PRO A 57 -4.55 -10.69 2.88
C PRO A 57 -4.39 -12.22 2.94
N ARG A 58 -3.29 -12.77 2.38
CA ARG A 58 -3.04 -14.23 2.38
C ARG A 58 -2.72 -14.78 3.78
N HIS A 59 -2.51 -13.90 4.76
CA HIS A 59 -2.34 -14.27 6.16
C HIS A 59 -3.67 -14.38 6.94
N HIS A 60 -4.81 -14.12 6.29
CA HIS A 60 -6.16 -14.29 6.85
C HIS A 60 -6.50 -13.41 8.07
N GLN A 61 -5.70 -12.39 8.36
CA GLN A 61 -5.99 -11.41 9.43
C GLN A 61 -6.81 -10.21 8.97
N VAL A 62 -6.84 -9.98 7.65
CA VAL A 62 -7.53 -8.87 6.99
C VAL A 62 -7.93 -9.33 5.59
N SER A 63 -8.98 -8.73 5.04
CA SER A 63 -9.48 -9.05 3.70
C SER A 63 -9.62 -7.80 2.87
N PHE A 64 -8.89 -7.73 1.76
CA PHE A 64 -9.02 -6.71 0.72
C PHE A 64 -8.46 -7.24 -0.61
N SER A 65 -8.86 -6.63 -1.72
CA SER A 65 -8.29 -6.90 -3.06
C SER A 65 -7.32 -5.79 -3.44
N VAL A 66 -6.20 -6.13 -4.09
CA VAL A 66 -5.19 -5.13 -4.48
C VAL A 66 -5.16 -4.96 -5.99
N LEU A 67 -5.11 -3.71 -6.43
CA LEU A 67 -5.06 -3.32 -7.84
C LEU A 67 -3.78 -2.50 -8.08
N PRO A 68 -2.93 -2.86 -9.04
CA PRO A 68 -1.81 -2.02 -9.44
C PRO A 68 -2.31 -0.79 -10.23
N SER A 69 -1.58 0.32 -10.19
CA SER A 69 -1.88 1.54 -10.98
C SER A 69 -0.78 1.93 -11.98
N GLY A 70 0.24 1.09 -12.16
CA GLY A 70 1.30 1.31 -13.14
C GLY A 70 2.20 2.52 -12.84
N GLY A 71 2.41 2.85 -11.57
CA GLY A 71 3.31 3.91 -11.09
C GLY A 71 2.63 5.26 -10.97
N GLN A 72 2.65 6.08 -12.03
CA GLN A 72 2.28 7.51 -11.95
C GLN A 72 0.80 7.82 -12.14
N GLN A 73 -0.03 6.79 -12.38
CA GLN A 73 -1.41 6.99 -12.79
C GLN A 73 -2.41 6.70 -11.67
N ILE A 74 -1.99 6.65 -10.41
CA ILE A 74 -2.87 6.34 -9.27
C ILE A 74 -4.07 7.29 -9.20
N LEU A 75 -3.88 8.58 -9.51
CA LEU A 75 -4.96 9.56 -9.53
C LEU A 75 -6.00 9.28 -10.63
N ALA A 76 -5.53 8.87 -11.81
CA ALA A 76 -6.40 8.55 -12.95
C ALA A 76 -7.16 7.24 -12.73
N HIS A 77 -6.47 6.23 -12.19
CA HIS A 77 -7.06 4.95 -11.80
C HIS A 77 -8.07 5.11 -10.66
N GLN A 78 -7.77 5.93 -9.65
CA GLN A 78 -8.73 6.24 -8.58
C GLN A 78 -9.99 6.88 -9.16
N ARG A 79 -9.87 7.88 -10.05
CA ARG A 79 -11.03 8.50 -10.70
C ARG A 79 -11.83 7.52 -11.54
N ALA A 80 -11.16 6.64 -12.28
CA ALA A 80 -11.83 5.62 -13.07
C ALA A 80 -12.59 4.62 -12.17
N LEU A 81 -11.97 4.16 -11.09
CA LEU A 81 -12.59 3.28 -10.12
C LEU A 81 -13.76 3.97 -9.39
N GLU A 82 -13.60 5.24 -9.01
CA GLU A 82 -14.66 6.06 -8.40
C GLU A 82 -15.90 6.15 -9.31
N ARG A 83 -15.69 6.37 -10.61
CA ARG A 83 -16.78 6.40 -11.60
C ARG A 83 -17.47 5.05 -11.72
N VAL A 84 -16.71 3.95 -11.75
CA VAL A 84 -17.27 2.59 -11.77
C VAL A 84 -18.10 2.34 -10.51
N MET A 85 -17.58 2.68 -9.34
CA MET A 85 -18.28 2.45 -8.07
C MET A 85 -19.51 3.33 -7.90
N THR A 86 -19.47 4.57 -8.41
CA THR A 86 -20.65 5.47 -8.45
C THR A 86 -21.78 4.87 -9.27
N ALA A 87 -21.47 4.15 -10.36
CA ALA A 87 -22.48 3.49 -11.18
C ALA A 87 -23.03 2.19 -10.55
N LEU A 88 -22.31 1.60 -9.60
CA LEU A 88 -22.63 0.29 -9.03
C LEU A 88 -23.18 0.35 -7.59
N ARG A 89 -22.98 1.47 -6.89
CA ARG A 89 -23.28 1.60 -5.46
C ARG A 89 -24.12 2.83 -5.17
N GLU A 90 -24.98 2.69 -4.17
CA GLU A 90 -25.77 3.80 -3.65
C GLU A 90 -24.88 4.84 -2.94
N PRO A 91 -25.23 6.14 -3.04
CA PRO A 91 -24.58 7.19 -2.28
C PRO A 91 -24.70 6.98 -0.76
N GLY A 92 -23.73 7.53 -0.02
CA GLY A 92 -23.74 7.53 1.46
C GLY A 92 -23.33 6.20 2.12
N GLN A 93 -22.99 5.17 1.35
CA GLN A 93 -22.41 3.94 1.89
C GLN A 93 -20.94 4.15 2.35
N PRO A 94 -20.41 3.30 3.25
CA PRO A 94 -19.00 3.30 3.60
C PRO A 94 -18.09 3.17 2.36
N LYS A 95 -16.85 3.66 2.49
CA LYS A 95 -15.82 3.55 1.44
C LYS A 95 -15.63 2.07 1.07
N SER A 96 -15.68 1.77 -0.23
CA SER A 96 -15.46 0.42 -0.77
C SER A 96 -14.02 0.19 -1.19
N GLY A 97 -13.18 1.21 -1.12
CA GLY A 97 -11.78 1.04 -1.42
C GLY A 97 -10.97 2.27 -1.10
N TYR A 98 -9.68 2.12 -1.32
CA TYR A 98 -8.69 3.12 -1.00
C TYR A 98 -7.63 3.18 -2.10
N ALA A 99 -7.09 4.37 -2.35
CA ALA A 99 -5.87 4.57 -3.12
C ALA A 99 -4.75 4.90 -2.14
N LEU A 100 -3.76 4.01 -2.05
CA LEU A 100 -2.62 4.14 -1.16
C LEU A 100 -1.50 4.92 -1.84
N VAL A 101 -1.10 6.02 -1.24
CA VAL A 101 0.03 6.85 -1.68
C VAL A 101 1.16 6.86 -0.65
N ASP A 102 2.36 7.12 -1.14
CA ASP A 102 3.56 7.34 -0.32
C ASP A 102 3.46 8.63 0.52
N GLY A 103 4.29 8.73 1.57
CA GLY A 103 4.34 9.89 2.46
C GLY A 103 5.03 11.11 1.84
N ASP A 104 5.82 10.91 0.79
CA ASP A 104 6.68 11.93 0.15
C ASP A 104 5.91 12.98 -0.68
N LYS A 105 4.84 12.59 -1.38
CA LYS A 105 4.12 13.43 -2.35
C LYS A 105 2.87 14.12 -1.81
N GLY A 106 2.51 13.85 -0.55
CA GLY A 106 1.29 14.37 0.07
C GLY A 106 0.00 13.68 -0.41
N LYS A 107 -1.03 13.71 0.43
CA LYS A 107 -2.32 13.07 0.14
C LYS A 107 -3.28 14.00 -0.63
N PRO A 108 -3.87 13.56 -1.76
CA PRO A 108 -4.90 14.32 -2.45
C PRO A 108 -6.14 14.58 -1.58
N SER A 109 -6.61 15.83 -1.54
CA SER A 109 -7.84 16.21 -0.84
C SER A 109 -9.10 15.92 -1.66
N GLU A 110 -10.21 15.67 -0.98
CA GLU A 110 -11.51 15.52 -1.63
C GLU A 110 -11.97 16.85 -2.23
N SER A 111 -12.34 16.83 -3.50
CA SER A 111 -12.86 18.00 -4.21
C SER A 111 -13.74 17.55 -5.38
N PRO A 112 -14.53 18.44 -6.01
CA PRO A 112 -15.25 18.09 -7.23
C PRO A 112 -14.35 17.58 -8.38
N ALA A 113 -13.07 17.98 -8.40
CA ALA A 113 -12.08 17.49 -9.37
C ALA A 113 -11.41 16.17 -8.95
N THR A 114 -11.54 15.79 -7.68
CA THR A 114 -10.98 14.56 -7.08
C THR A 114 -12.03 13.97 -6.14
N PRO A 115 -13.16 13.47 -6.69
CA PRO A 115 -14.20 12.88 -5.86
C PRO A 115 -13.66 11.64 -5.16
N GLN A 116 -14.03 11.46 -3.89
CA GLN A 116 -13.57 10.36 -3.05
C GLN A 116 -14.74 9.65 -2.36
N GLN A 117 -15.94 9.71 -2.92
CA GLN A 117 -17.17 9.19 -2.30
C GLN A 117 -17.07 7.70 -1.98
N HIS A 118 -16.53 6.88 -2.90
CA HIS A 118 -16.39 5.43 -2.74
C HIS A 118 -14.94 4.97 -2.53
N ILE A 119 -13.98 5.62 -3.18
CA ILE A 119 -12.55 5.32 -3.16
C ILE A 119 -11.80 6.51 -2.54
N ALA A 120 -11.36 6.37 -1.30
CA ALA A 120 -10.66 7.43 -0.58
C ALA A 120 -9.14 7.31 -0.74
N PHE A 121 -8.40 8.43 -0.76
CA PHE A 121 -6.95 8.36 -0.62
C PHE A 121 -6.58 8.06 0.84
N ILE A 122 -5.59 7.19 1.01
CA ILE A 122 -4.90 6.94 2.28
C ILE A 122 -3.40 7.05 2.04
N GLN A 123 -2.66 7.46 3.05
CA GLN A 123 -1.24 7.77 2.91
C GLN A 123 -0.41 7.03 3.95
N LEU A 124 0.76 6.54 3.52
CA LEU A 124 1.79 6.06 4.43
C LEU A 124 2.29 7.20 5.31
N ASN A 125 2.54 6.89 6.57
CA ASN A 125 3.08 7.84 7.52
C ASN A 125 4.62 7.85 7.51
N CYS A 126 5.26 6.99 6.72
CA CYS A 126 6.67 7.03 6.35
C CYS A 126 6.86 7.53 4.90
N HIS A 127 8.10 7.85 4.52
CA HIS A 127 8.44 8.41 3.22
C HIS A 127 7.88 7.57 2.06
N GLU A 128 8.12 6.26 2.11
CA GLU A 128 7.72 5.28 1.10
C GLU A 128 7.64 3.86 1.71
N SER A 129 7.19 2.88 0.92
CA SER A 129 7.08 1.48 1.36
C SER A 129 8.42 0.85 1.76
N GLU A 130 9.54 1.29 1.20
CA GLU A 130 10.89 0.84 1.51
C GLU A 130 11.25 1.08 2.99
N ASN A 131 10.76 2.18 3.58
CA ASN A 131 10.95 2.49 5.01
C ASN A 131 10.34 1.44 5.93
N LEU A 132 9.28 0.76 5.48
CA LEU A 132 8.65 -0.32 6.25
C LEU A 132 9.64 -1.47 6.50
N PHE A 133 10.61 -1.70 5.61
CA PHE A 133 11.61 -2.76 5.77
C PHE A 133 12.52 -2.53 6.97
N LEU A 134 12.81 -1.27 7.30
CA LEU A 134 13.64 -0.91 8.43
C LEU A 134 12.85 -0.77 9.74
N ALA A 135 11.53 -1.01 9.77
CA ALA A 135 10.77 -0.98 11.01
C ALA A 135 11.24 -2.08 11.99
N ASP A 136 11.19 -1.80 13.28
CA ASP A 136 11.66 -2.69 14.34
C ASP A 136 11.06 -4.10 14.25
N GLU A 137 9.77 -4.21 13.93
CA GLU A 137 9.09 -5.50 13.77
C GLU A 137 9.60 -6.29 12.56
N VAL A 138 10.01 -5.61 11.49
CA VAL A 138 10.60 -6.25 10.31
C VAL A 138 12.02 -6.70 10.60
N LEU A 139 12.85 -5.84 11.18
CA LEU A 139 14.22 -6.20 11.59
C LEU A 139 14.23 -7.36 12.59
N ALA A 140 13.33 -7.36 13.57
CA ALA A 140 13.17 -8.46 14.51
C ALA A 140 12.82 -9.79 13.79
N SER A 141 12.05 -9.73 12.70
CA SER A 141 11.71 -10.92 11.90
C SER A 141 12.89 -11.53 11.14
N LEU A 142 13.99 -10.80 10.97
CA LEU A 142 15.22 -11.24 10.29
C LEU A 142 16.17 -12.02 11.21
N GLY A 143 15.74 -12.35 12.44
CA GLY A 143 16.54 -13.07 13.43
C GLY A 143 16.85 -12.24 14.67
N ASN A 144 15.88 -11.45 15.14
CA ASN A 144 15.99 -10.52 16.26
C ASN A 144 17.05 -9.42 16.05
N VAL A 145 17.16 -8.91 14.82
CA VAL A 145 18.05 -7.78 14.51
C VAL A 145 17.44 -6.52 15.11
N THR A 146 18.23 -5.78 15.89
CA THR A 146 17.88 -4.44 16.36
C THR A 146 18.35 -3.38 15.37
N TRP A 147 17.86 -2.15 15.51
CA TRP A 147 18.33 -1.05 14.67
C TRP A 147 19.84 -0.79 14.80
N ASP A 148 20.36 -0.74 16.03
CA ASP A 148 21.81 -0.57 16.27
C ASP A 148 22.65 -1.67 15.60
N HIS A 149 22.16 -2.92 15.64
CA HIS A 149 22.80 -4.04 14.95
C HIS A 149 22.76 -3.84 13.44
N ALA A 150 21.60 -3.44 12.90
CA ALA A 150 21.45 -3.16 11.47
C ALA A 150 22.41 -2.06 11.01
N GLN A 151 22.52 -0.96 11.77
CA GLN A 151 23.46 0.13 11.49
C GLN A 151 24.91 -0.37 11.44
N ALA A 152 25.34 -1.14 12.44
CA ALA A 152 26.70 -1.69 12.47
C ALA A 152 27.00 -2.59 11.25
N LYS A 153 26.02 -3.41 10.83
CA LYS A 153 26.13 -4.24 9.62
C LYS A 153 26.20 -3.40 8.35
N ILE A 154 25.35 -2.38 8.24
CA ILE A 154 25.32 -1.50 7.06
C ILE A 154 26.65 -0.78 6.92
N ASP A 155 27.17 -0.18 8.01
CA ASP A 155 28.46 0.53 7.98
C ASP A 155 29.62 -0.41 7.62
N ALA A 156 29.65 -1.62 8.18
CA ALA A 156 30.68 -2.62 7.90
C ALA A 156 30.67 -3.10 6.43
N GLU A 157 29.50 -3.20 5.82
CA GLU A 157 29.33 -3.72 4.45
C GLU A 157 29.27 -2.63 3.38
N ALA A 158 29.11 -1.35 3.75
CA ALA A 158 28.87 -0.25 2.80
C ALA A 158 29.96 -0.16 1.70
N ALA A 159 31.23 -0.35 2.08
CA ALA A 159 32.37 -0.30 1.15
C ALA A 159 32.30 -1.38 0.04
N ASN A 160 31.55 -2.46 0.26
CA ASN A 160 31.37 -3.54 -0.73
C ASN A 160 30.41 -3.17 -1.87
N TYR A 161 29.73 -2.02 -1.79
CA TYR A 161 28.71 -1.61 -2.75
C TYR A 161 29.11 -0.41 -3.64
N GLY A 162 30.40 -0.07 -3.68
CA GLY A 162 30.97 0.88 -4.63
C GLY A 162 30.24 2.22 -4.67
N ALA A 163 29.58 2.53 -5.80
CA ALA A 163 28.87 3.80 -5.99
C ALA A 163 27.74 4.06 -4.97
N LYS A 164 27.24 3.01 -4.28
CA LYS A 164 26.22 3.15 -3.23
C LYS A 164 26.80 3.22 -1.81
N GLU A 165 28.12 3.17 -1.65
CA GLU A 165 28.76 3.24 -0.33
C GLU A 165 28.32 4.47 0.46
N SER A 166 28.39 5.66 -0.15
CA SER A 166 28.04 6.91 0.55
C SER A 166 26.57 6.92 0.98
N LEU A 167 25.66 6.49 0.10
CA LEU A 167 24.23 6.39 0.39
C LEU A 167 23.94 5.39 1.52
N LEU A 168 24.62 4.24 1.53
CA LEU A 168 24.49 3.27 2.62
C LEU A 168 25.00 3.82 3.95
N ARG A 169 26.09 4.58 3.94
CA ARG A 169 26.59 5.26 5.15
C ARG A 169 25.64 6.36 5.63
N GLU A 170 24.94 7.04 4.72
CA GLU A 170 23.91 8.04 5.10
C GLU A 170 22.71 7.43 5.82
N VAL A 171 22.38 6.16 5.53
CA VAL A 171 21.35 5.41 6.28
C VAL A 171 21.77 5.19 7.74
N VAL A 172 23.07 5.19 8.04
CA VAL A 172 23.56 5.05 9.42
C VAL A 172 23.21 6.31 10.22
N GLY A 173 22.22 6.19 11.10
CA GLY A 173 21.76 7.28 11.96
C GLY A 173 20.70 8.16 11.33
N CYS A 174 20.16 7.77 10.17
CA CYS A 174 19.04 8.48 9.57
C CYS A 174 17.74 8.33 10.39
N ASP A 175 16.79 9.25 10.18
CA ASP A 175 15.41 8.99 10.57
C ASP A 175 14.81 7.98 9.58
N ARG A 176 14.65 6.73 10.03
CA ARG A 176 14.09 5.61 9.25
C ARG A 176 12.71 5.90 8.69
N ARG A 177 11.95 6.84 9.26
CA ARG A 177 10.60 7.17 8.80
C ARG A 177 10.61 8.10 7.61
N THR A 178 11.57 9.01 7.50
CA THR A 178 11.53 10.12 6.54
C THR A 178 12.65 10.09 5.49
N HIS A 179 13.67 9.26 5.68
CA HIS A 179 14.78 9.12 4.74
C HIS A 179 14.35 8.38 3.46
N ASP A 180 14.88 8.79 2.31
CA ASP A 180 14.68 8.13 1.01
C ASP A 180 15.54 6.87 0.94
N LEU A 181 14.91 5.69 0.85
CA LEU A 181 15.59 4.40 0.91
C LEU A 181 15.54 3.65 -0.42
N LYS A 182 14.72 4.08 -1.37
CA LYS A 182 14.57 3.52 -2.71
C LYS A 182 15.91 3.38 -3.45
N PRO A 183 16.87 4.32 -3.36
CA PRO A 183 18.19 4.14 -3.97
C PRO A 183 19.00 2.95 -3.42
N VAL A 184 18.73 2.47 -2.21
CA VAL A 184 19.57 1.50 -1.48
C VAL A 184 18.82 0.27 -0.95
N ILE A 185 17.49 0.19 -1.07
CA ILE A 185 16.67 -0.87 -0.47
C ILE A 185 17.15 -2.29 -0.84
N GLU A 186 17.54 -2.49 -2.10
CA GLU A 186 18.07 -3.78 -2.56
C GLU A 186 19.33 -4.17 -1.80
N GLN A 187 20.25 -3.24 -1.59
CA GLN A 187 21.50 -3.46 -0.84
C GLN A 187 21.20 -3.69 0.64
N LEU A 188 20.32 -2.88 1.24
CA LEU A 188 19.89 -3.06 2.62
C LEU A 188 19.29 -4.47 2.84
N SER A 189 18.48 -4.95 1.90
CA SER A 189 17.89 -6.28 1.98
C SER A 189 18.94 -7.39 1.95
N LEU A 190 19.98 -7.26 1.11
CA LEU A 190 21.07 -8.23 0.99
C LEU A 190 21.99 -8.24 2.21
N ILE A 191 22.26 -7.07 2.80
CA ILE A 191 23.08 -6.93 4.02
C ILE A 191 22.34 -7.52 5.23
N LEU A 192 21.06 -7.23 5.36
CA LEU A 192 20.31 -7.49 6.59
C LEU A 192 19.61 -8.85 6.61
N ASP A 193 19.16 -9.37 5.47
CA ASP A 193 18.47 -10.67 5.40
C ASP A 193 19.42 -11.81 5.00
N PRO A 194 19.87 -12.66 5.95
CA PRO A 194 20.75 -13.79 5.65
C PRO A 194 20.09 -14.83 4.74
N LYS A 195 18.76 -14.89 4.68
CA LYS A 195 18.01 -15.81 3.81
C LYS A 195 17.79 -15.24 2.41
N ARG A 196 18.15 -13.97 2.16
CA ARG A 196 18.01 -13.27 0.88
C ARG A 196 16.59 -13.35 0.33
N VAL A 197 15.59 -13.27 1.22
CA VAL A 197 14.20 -13.15 0.80
C VAL A 197 13.96 -11.71 0.40
N HIS A 198 13.24 -11.50 -0.70
CA HIS A 198 12.93 -10.15 -1.18
C HIS A 198 12.27 -9.30 -0.08
N TRP A 199 12.69 -8.05 0.06
CA TRP A 199 12.29 -7.17 1.16
C TRP A 199 10.77 -6.98 1.24
N THR A 200 10.09 -6.86 0.09
CA THR A 200 8.62 -6.74 0.01
C THR A 200 7.89 -7.93 0.65
N VAL A 201 8.42 -9.15 0.51
CA VAL A 201 7.86 -10.36 1.14
C VAL A 201 8.04 -10.31 2.66
N ARG A 202 9.17 -9.80 3.16
CA ARG A 202 9.42 -9.63 4.59
C ARG A 202 8.46 -8.63 5.22
N VAL A 203 8.30 -7.48 4.58
CA VAL A 203 7.35 -6.45 4.98
C VAL A 203 5.93 -7.01 5.00
N ALA A 204 5.49 -7.64 3.90
CA ALA A 204 4.15 -8.24 3.82
C ALA A 204 3.89 -9.28 4.90
N ALA A 205 4.87 -10.15 5.18
CA ALA A 205 4.74 -11.20 6.18
C ALA A 205 4.58 -10.63 7.60
N VAL A 206 5.20 -9.49 7.90
CA VAL A 206 5.05 -8.82 9.20
C VAL A 206 3.71 -8.12 9.30
N ILE A 207 3.35 -7.35 8.27
CA ILE A 207 2.07 -6.62 8.20
C ILE A 207 0.87 -7.59 8.22
N GLY A 208 0.97 -8.73 7.53
CA GLY A 208 -0.13 -9.69 7.40
C GLY A 208 -0.38 -10.54 8.64
N LYS A 209 0.62 -10.76 9.51
CA LYS A 209 0.54 -11.69 10.65
C LYS A 209 -0.45 -11.29 11.74
N ALA A 210 -0.68 -10.00 11.93
CA ALA A 210 -1.61 -9.45 12.90
C ALA A 210 -1.94 -8.01 12.50
N ARG A 211 -2.90 -7.37 13.18
CA ARG A 211 -3.09 -5.92 13.05
C ARG A 211 -1.76 -5.21 13.40
N PRO A 212 -1.20 -4.38 12.50
CA PRO A 212 0.04 -3.64 12.78
C PRO A 212 -0.04 -2.79 14.04
N THR A 213 1.03 -2.83 14.83
CA THR A 213 1.25 -2.06 16.07
C THR A 213 2.73 -1.70 16.17
N GLY A 214 3.11 -0.85 17.13
CA GLY A 214 4.50 -0.45 17.30
C GLY A 214 4.98 0.39 16.11
N GLN A 215 6.26 0.28 15.75
CA GLN A 215 6.87 1.17 14.76
C GLN A 215 6.31 0.93 13.36
N ILE A 216 6.11 -0.33 12.95
CA ILE A 216 5.45 -0.64 11.68
C ILE A 216 4.02 -0.09 11.64
N GLY A 217 3.30 -0.12 12.76
CA GLY A 217 1.98 0.50 12.89
C GLY A 217 2.04 2.02 12.74
N ASP A 218 3.04 2.66 13.36
CA ASP A 218 3.28 4.09 13.29
C ASP A 218 3.66 4.54 11.87
N PHE A 219 4.48 3.76 11.15
CA PHE A 219 4.87 4.03 9.76
C PHE A 219 3.69 3.86 8.79
N LEU A 220 2.77 2.92 9.06
CA LEU A 220 1.55 2.77 8.28
C LEU A 220 0.50 3.85 8.59
N GLY A 221 0.43 4.33 9.84
CA GLY A 221 -0.48 5.39 10.25
C GLY A 221 -1.96 5.10 9.96
N GLU A 222 -2.60 5.96 9.15
CA GLU A 222 -4.03 5.85 8.86
C GLU A 222 -4.41 4.58 8.09
N VAL A 223 -3.46 3.99 7.35
CA VAL A 223 -3.65 2.75 6.57
C VAL A 223 -4.11 1.61 7.47
N VAL A 224 -3.62 1.54 8.71
CA VAL A 224 -4.02 0.51 9.68
C VAL A 224 -5.51 0.59 9.98
N ASN A 225 -6.05 1.80 10.19
CA ASN A 225 -7.47 1.99 10.49
C ASN A 225 -8.35 1.80 9.25
N ALA A 226 -7.85 2.18 8.07
CA ALA A 226 -8.57 2.01 6.81
C ALA A 226 -8.79 0.52 6.48
N LEU A 227 -7.76 -0.32 6.67
CA LEU A 227 -7.78 -1.72 6.23
C LEU A 227 -8.17 -2.71 7.34
N TRP A 228 -7.74 -2.51 8.58
CA TRP A 228 -8.12 -3.37 9.71
C TRP A 228 -9.32 -2.82 10.52
N GLY A 229 -9.91 -1.70 10.10
CA GLY A 229 -10.98 -1.02 10.82
C GLY A 229 -10.49 -0.27 12.07
N ARG A 230 -11.40 0.42 12.77
CA ARG A 230 -11.07 1.06 14.06
C ARG A 230 -10.90 0.01 15.14
N ARG A 231 -9.96 0.21 16.07
CA ARG A 231 -9.88 -0.59 17.29
C ARG A 231 -11.23 -0.49 18.00
N LYS A 232 -11.87 -1.63 18.26
CA LYS A 232 -13.01 -1.65 19.18
C LYS A 232 -12.48 -1.17 20.51
N VAL A 233 -13.00 -0.05 21.02
CA VAL A 233 -12.79 0.33 22.42
C VAL A 233 -13.43 -0.81 23.19
N SER A 234 -12.62 -1.66 23.82
CA SER A 234 -13.16 -2.69 24.71
C SER A 234 -13.98 -1.98 25.77
N ASP A 235 -15.25 -2.34 25.90
CA ASP A 235 -16.10 -1.92 27.01
C ASP A 235 -15.29 -2.13 28.29
N ARG A 236 -14.97 -1.02 28.96
CA ARG A 236 -14.49 -1.07 30.33
C ARG A 236 -15.68 -1.62 31.13
N SER A 237 -15.60 -2.89 31.47
CA SER A 237 -16.39 -3.52 32.53
C SER A 237 -15.44 -3.85 33.67
#